data_AF-A0A0F9S566-F1
#
_entry.id   AF-A0A0F9S566-F1
#
_cell.length_a   1.000
_cell.length_b   1.000
_cell.length_c   1.000
_cell.angle_alpha   90.00
_cell.angle_beta   90.00
_cell.angle_gamma   90.00
#
_symmetry.space_group_name_H-M   'P 1'
#
loop_
_entity.id
_entity.type
_entity.pdbx_description
1 polymer ?
#
loop_
_entity_poly.entity_id
_entity_poly.type
_entity_poly.pdbx_seq_one_letter_code
_entity_poly.pdbx_strand_id
1 'polypeptide(L)'
;MSERELQIWSELIRVPHGDIDGALEIHRKFRDENPLFYTKLASWYMTEGTVRDHKVTFVRALFEAEQPELRGAGWALLQALPFYLMQQVVMTKNPRTLRSAVIHYLASMDERALRYAILRQARLLKRLVKRLHIPTTNSDSAELQLIGQELFHPNPVIRSVFKRLAEAKTAEEVVAILKGSGVPPRVAISAIPGRTPEIMTELIKMMSPNELLQDLNSLGRRGYLKPNISIIRDKLVKAIGDKRINLGRLRNIQKNLDVEVVPPEILISVRK
;
A
#
# COMPACT_ATOMS: atom_id res chain seq x y z
N MET A 1 -12.56 -31.35 4.85
CA MET A 1 -13.24 -30.46 5.81
C MET A 1 -14.35 -31.25 6.48
N SER A 2 -14.51 -31.13 7.79
CA SER A 2 -15.66 -31.70 8.51
C SER A 2 -16.95 -30.93 8.20
N GLU A 3 -18.10 -31.52 8.48
CA GLU A 3 -19.41 -30.86 8.35
C GLU A 3 -19.49 -29.57 9.18
N ARG A 4 -18.87 -29.59 10.37
CA ARG A 4 -18.73 -28.42 11.24
C ARG A 4 -17.88 -27.31 10.62
N GLU A 5 -16.75 -27.65 9.99
CA GLU A 5 -15.90 -26.67 9.30
C GLU A 5 -16.63 -26.03 8.11
N LEU A 6 -17.47 -26.78 7.40
CA LEU A 6 -18.31 -26.26 6.32
C LEU A 6 -19.40 -25.33 6.83
N GLN A 7 -20.01 -25.65 7.98
CA GLN A 7 -21.02 -24.80 8.61
C GLN A 7 -20.43 -23.43 9.00
N ILE A 8 -19.29 -23.42 9.70
CA ILE A 8 -18.61 -22.18 10.09
C ILE A 8 -18.19 -21.36 8.86
N TRP A 9 -17.72 -22.03 7.80
CA TRP A 9 -17.41 -21.36 6.54
C TRP A 9 -18.66 -20.72 5.90
N SER A 10 -19.81 -21.42 5.95
CA SER A 10 -21.09 -20.89 5.46
C SER A 10 -21.55 -19.66 6.25
N GLU A 11 -21.33 -19.65 7.57
CA GLU A 11 -21.60 -18.49 8.42
C GLU A 11 -20.69 -17.31 8.04
N LEU A 12 -19.41 -17.60 7.81
CA LEU A 12 -18.43 -16.57 7.49
C LEU A 12 -18.73 -15.84 6.17
N ILE A 13 -19.12 -16.58 5.12
CA ILE A 13 -19.45 -15.97 3.81
C ILE A 13 -20.76 -15.16 3.82
N ARG A 14 -21.59 -15.31 4.85
CA ARG A 14 -22.85 -14.57 5.01
C ARG A 14 -22.67 -13.24 5.75
N VAL A 15 -21.50 -12.98 6.32
CA VAL A 15 -21.25 -11.71 7.00
C VAL A 15 -21.30 -10.57 5.98
N PRO A 16 -22.10 -9.52 6.23
CA PRO A 16 -22.14 -8.35 5.36
C PRO A 16 -20.76 -7.70 5.21
N HIS A 17 -20.46 -7.21 4.00
CA HIS A 17 -19.24 -6.46 3.78
C HIS A 17 -19.16 -5.23 4.69
N GLY A 18 -17.99 -4.99 5.29
CA GLY A 18 -17.76 -3.89 6.22
C GLY A 18 -18.05 -4.19 7.69
N ASP A 19 -18.69 -5.32 8.01
CA ASP A 19 -18.94 -5.74 9.40
C ASP A 19 -17.75 -6.54 9.97
N ILE A 20 -16.69 -5.81 10.31
CA ILE A 20 -15.46 -6.40 10.86
C ILE A 20 -15.72 -7.06 12.23
N ASP A 21 -16.56 -6.46 13.07
CA ASP A 21 -16.78 -6.95 14.43
C ASP A 21 -17.65 -8.22 14.43
N GLY A 22 -18.70 -8.27 13.61
CA GLY A 22 -19.50 -9.48 13.38
C GLY A 22 -18.68 -10.62 12.78
N ALA A 23 -17.86 -10.32 11.77
CA ALA A 23 -16.91 -11.31 11.23
C ALA A 23 -15.95 -11.81 12.33
N LEU A 24 -15.38 -10.90 13.12
CA LEU A 24 -14.41 -11.26 14.15
C LEU A 24 -14.98 -12.23 15.19
N GLU A 25 -16.26 -12.14 15.54
CA GLU A 25 -16.89 -13.09 16.46
C GLU A 25 -16.89 -14.53 15.89
N ILE A 26 -17.25 -14.69 14.62
CA ILE A 26 -17.23 -16.00 13.95
C ILE A 26 -15.79 -16.53 13.86
N HIS A 27 -14.84 -15.65 13.53
CA HIS A 27 -13.42 -15.98 13.48
C HIS A 27 -12.87 -16.46 14.84
N ARG A 28 -13.28 -15.84 15.95
CA ARG A 28 -12.91 -16.29 17.31
C ARG A 28 -13.43 -17.68 17.59
N LYS A 29 -14.72 -17.92 17.36
CA LYS A 29 -15.35 -19.24 17.52
C LYS A 29 -14.61 -20.30 16.72
N PHE A 30 -14.30 -20.02 15.46
CA PHE A 30 -13.60 -20.97 14.61
C PHE A 30 -12.17 -21.26 15.09
N ARG A 31 -11.43 -20.20 15.46
CA ARG A 31 -10.09 -20.32 16.00
C ARG A 31 -10.08 -21.19 17.25
N ASP A 32 -11.05 -21.02 18.13
CA ASP A 32 -11.10 -21.72 19.43
C ASP A 32 -11.53 -23.18 19.27
N GLU A 33 -12.44 -23.47 18.33
CA GLU A 33 -12.89 -24.84 18.03
C GLU A 33 -11.82 -25.66 17.30
N ASN A 34 -11.12 -25.09 16.30
CA ASN A 34 -10.09 -25.81 15.54
C ASN A 34 -8.89 -24.91 15.17
N PRO A 35 -7.99 -24.63 16.12
CA PRO A 35 -6.90 -23.67 15.94
C PRO A 35 -5.87 -24.06 14.86
N LEU A 36 -5.62 -25.37 14.68
CA LEU A 36 -4.71 -25.87 13.65
C LEU A 36 -5.30 -25.66 12.24
N PHE A 37 -6.56 -26.01 12.04
CA PHE A 37 -7.23 -25.77 10.76
C PHE A 37 -7.35 -24.27 10.49
N TYR A 38 -7.76 -23.49 11.49
CA TYR A 38 -7.92 -22.06 11.38
C TYR A 38 -6.65 -21.34 10.90
N THR A 39 -5.49 -21.75 11.43
CA THR A 39 -4.19 -21.17 11.02
C THR A 39 -3.84 -21.52 9.58
N LYS A 40 -4.08 -22.77 9.15
CA LYS A 40 -3.87 -23.19 7.76
C LYS A 40 -4.80 -22.42 6.81
N LEU A 41 -6.06 -22.27 7.20
CA LEU A 41 -7.04 -21.50 6.44
C LEU A 41 -6.65 -20.03 6.35
N ALA A 42 -6.20 -19.40 7.45
CA ALA A 42 -5.74 -18.03 7.46
C ALA A 42 -4.56 -17.81 6.50
N SER A 43 -3.60 -18.75 6.49
CA SER A 43 -2.45 -18.72 5.57
C SER A 43 -2.89 -18.82 4.11
N TRP A 44 -3.74 -19.80 3.78
CA TRP A 44 -4.31 -19.95 2.44
C TRP A 44 -5.12 -18.71 2.02
N TYR A 45 -5.94 -18.16 2.92
CA TYR A 45 -6.77 -16.99 2.63
C TYR A 45 -5.93 -15.72 2.41
N MET A 46 -4.75 -15.64 3.02
CA MET A 46 -3.85 -14.50 2.80
C MET A 46 -3.41 -14.42 1.33
N THR A 47 -3.18 -15.57 0.69
CA THR A 47 -2.75 -15.66 -0.72
C THR A 47 -3.95 -15.67 -1.68
N GLU A 48 -4.93 -16.53 -1.45
CA GLU A 48 -6.02 -16.77 -2.40
C GLU A 48 -7.29 -15.94 -2.13
N GLY A 49 -7.46 -15.48 -0.89
CA GLY A 49 -8.65 -14.76 -0.47
C GLY A 49 -8.76 -13.37 -1.08
N THR A 50 -9.98 -12.97 -1.43
CA THR A 50 -10.28 -11.70 -2.11
C THR A 50 -10.94 -10.65 -1.21
N VAL A 51 -11.63 -11.07 -0.14
CA VAL A 51 -12.32 -10.16 0.78
C VAL A 51 -11.32 -9.62 1.79
N ARG A 52 -11.16 -8.30 1.80
CA ARG A 52 -10.15 -7.61 2.62
C ARG A 52 -10.42 -7.72 4.11
N ASP A 53 -11.69 -7.61 4.50
CA ASP A 53 -12.11 -7.64 5.89
C ASP A 53 -11.75 -8.98 6.53
N HIS A 54 -11.93 -10.10 5.80
CA HIS A 54 -11.51 -11.42 6.28
C HIS A 54 -10.00 -11.51 6.53
N LYS A 55 -9.16 -10.88 5.70
CA LYS A 55 -7.70 -10.85 5.96
C LYS A 55 -7.39 -10.13 7.27
N VAL A 56 -8.11 -9.05 7.56
CA VAL A 56 -7.97 -8.30 8.82
C VAL A 56 -8.45 -9.14 10.01
N THR A 57 -9.64 -9.74 9.93
CA THR A 57 -10.23 -10.51 11.03
C THR A 57 -9.46 -11.79 11.32
N PHE A 58 -8.92 -12.48 10.30
CA PHE A 58 -8.02 -13.61 10.50
C PHE A 58 -6.84 -13.22 11.40
N VAL A 59 -6.14 -12.15 11.04
CA VAL A 59 -4.96 -11.70 11.78
C VAL A 59 -5.34 -11.19 13.18
N ARG A 60 -6.46 -10.46 13.33
CA ARG A 60 -6.95 -10.00 14.65
C ARG A 60 -7.23 -11.19 15.58
N ALA A 61 -7.99 -12.17 15.13
CA ALA A 61 -8.30 -13.36 15.92
C ALA A 61 -7.03 -14.13 16.31
N LEU A 62 -6.04 -14.23 15.42
CA LEU A 62 -4.75 -14.86 15.75
C LEU A 62 -4.00 -14.12 16.86
N PHE A 63 -4.01 -12.78 16.86
CA PHE A 63 -3.39 -12.00 17.94
C PHE A 63 -4.14 -12.05 19.27
N GLU A 64 -5.46 -12.25 19.24
CA GLU A 64 -6.30 -12.42 20.43
C GLU A 64 -6.17 -13.81 21.07
N ALA A 65 -5.60 -14.78 20.37
CA ALA A 65 -5.42 -16.15 20.86
C ALA A 65 -4.59 -16.20 22.15
N GLU A 66 -4.89 -17.15 23.03
CA GLU A 66 -4.11 -17.40 24.25
C GLU A 66 -2.80 -18.14 23.92
N GLN A 67 -2.82 -18.99 22.89
CA GLN A 67 -1.69 -19.79 22.44
C GLN A 67 -0.63 -18.91 21.75
N PRO A 68 0.63 -18.91 22.22
CA PRO A 68 1.71 -18.14 21.61
C PRO A 68 1.94 -18.46 20.12
N GLU A 69 1.75 -19.71 19.72
CA GLU A 69 1.98 -20.20 18.35
C GLU A 69 1.01 -19.53 17.37
N LEU A 70 -0.26 -19.38 17.76
CA LEU A 70 -1.27 -18.68 16.97
C LEU A 70 -0.95 -17.18 16.85
N ARG A 71 -0.48 -16.56 17.94
CA ARG A 71 0.02 -15.17 17.87
C ARG A 71 1.24 -15.04 16.98
N GLY A 72 2.11 -16.06 16.94
CA GLY A 72 3.24 -16.14 16.01
C GLY A 72 2.80 -16.22 14.55
N ALA A 73 1.76 -17.00 14.25
CA ALA A 73 1.14 -17.01 12.93
C ALA A 73 0.53 -15.63 12.57
N GLY A 74 -0.16 -14.99 13.52
CA GLY A 74 -0.66 -13.62 13.36
C GLY A 74 0.46 -12.61 13.05
N TRP A 75 1.60 -12.73 13.74
CA TRP A 75 2.80 -11.92 13.49
C TRP A 75 3.29 -12.07 12.04
N ALA A 76 3.40 -13.30 11.54
CA ALA A 76 3.88 -13.58 10.20
C ALA A 76 2.90 -13.07 9.13
N LEU A 77 1.61 -13.36 9.31
CA LEU A 77 0.57 -12.94 8.36
C LEU A 77 0.38 -11.43 8.30
N LEU A 78 0.62 -10.70 9.41
CA LEU A 78 0.58 -9.24 9.42
C LEU A 78 1.61 -8.62 8.46
N GLN A 79 2.78 -9.24 8.29
CA GLN A 79 3.83 -8.74 7.40
C GLN A 79 3.42 -8.73 5.92
N ALA A 80 2.49 -9.62 5.54
CA ALA A 80 1.98 -9.69 4.17
C ALA A 80 0.85 -8.69 3.87
N LEU A 81 0.31 -8.02 4.90
CA LEU A 81 -0.81 -7.10 4.70
C LEU A 81 -0.35 -5.79 4.05
N PRO A 82 -1.14 -5.23 3.12
CA PRO A 82 -1.01 -3.82 2.76
C PRO A 82 -1.18 -2.93 3.99
N PHE A 83 -0.44 -1.81 4.04
CA PHE A 83 -0.40 -0.92 5.20
C PHE A 83 -1.80 -0.47 5.68
N TYR A 84 -2.71 -0.16 4.75
CA TYR A 84 -4.07 0.27 5.09
C TYR A 84 -4.91 -0.84 5.76
N LEU A 85 -4.62 -2.13 5.48
CA LEU A 85 -5.25 -3.26 6.17
C LEU A 85 -4.54 -3.56 7.50
N MET A 86 -3.21 -3.51 7.52
CA MET A 86 -2.44 -3.68 8.76
C MET A 86 -2.92 -2.73 9.86
N GLN A 87 -3.20 -1.47 9.53
CA GLN A 87 -3.74 -0.50 10.50
C GLN A 87 -5.07 -0.92 11.13
N GLN A 88 -5.92 -1.64 10.39
CA GLN A 88 -7.21 -2.13 10.87
C GLN A 88 -7.06 -3.34 11.79
N VAL A 89 -5.93 -4.04 11.74
CA VAL A 89 -5.64 -5.13 12.68
C VAL A 89 -5.46 -4.59 14.09
N VAL A 90 -4.98 -3.36 14.25
CA VAL A 90 -4.65 -2.84 15.57
C VAL A 90 -5.90 -2.61 16.41
N MET A 91 -5.91 -3.23 17.60
CA MET A 91 -7.09 -3.44 18.44
C MET A 91 -7.15 -2.46 19.61
N THR A 92 -8.18 -2.56 20.43
CA THR A 92 -8.26 -1.89 21.73
C THR A 92 -7.27 -2.54 22.71
N LYS A 93 -7.30 -3.87 22.84
CA LYS A 93 -6.32 -4.66 23.60
C LYS A 93 -5.17 -5.09 22.67
N ASN A 94 -4.00 -4.47 22.82
CA ASN A 94 -2.84 -4.75 21.96
C ASN A 94 -1.82 -5.62 22.71
N PRO A 95 -1.67 -6.92 22.39
CA PRO A 95 -0.63 -7.75 22.98
C PRO A 95 0.76 -7.25 22.56
N ARG A 96 1.78 -7.53 23.38
CA ARG A 96 3.17 -7.17 23.07
C ARG A 96 3.62 -7.72 21.71
N THR A 97 3.17 -8.91 21.33
CA THR A 97 3.46 -9.54 20.03
C THR A 97 2.94 -8.72 18.85
N LEU A 98 1.73 -8.13 18.95
CA LEU A 98 1.18 -7.26 17.91
C LEU A 98 2.00 -5.98 17.79
N ARG A 99 2.38 -5.38 18.91
CA ARG A 99 3.27 -4.21 18.90
C ARG A 99 4.59 -4.53 18.19
N SER A 100 5.24 -5.63 18.55
CA SER A 100 6.49 -6.05 17.90
C SER A 100 6.30 -6.35 16.40
N ALA A 101 5.17 -6.94 16.01
CA ALA A 101 4.83 -7.18 14.61
C ALA A 101 4.71 -5.88 13.81
N VAL A 102 4.05 -4.86 14.36
CA VAL A 102 3.90 -3.57 13.69
C VAL A 102 5.22 -2.80 13.64
N ILE A 103 6.05 -2.88 14.69
CA ILE A 103 7.40 -2.29 14.67
C ILE A 103 8.21 -2.92 13.53
N HIS A 104 8.24 -4.24 13.44
CA HIS A 104 8.95 -4.94 12.38
C HIS A 104 8.38 -4.61 10.99
N TYR A 105 7.05 -4.53 10.86
CA TYR A 105 6.39 -4.14 9.62
C TYR A 105 6.88 -2.78 9.14
N LEU A 106 6.82 -1.77 10.01
CA LEU A 106 7.20 -0.40 9.66
C LEU A 106 8.70 -0.29 9.35
N ALA A 107 9.54 -0.98 10.12
CA ALA A 107 10.99 -1.01 9.94
C ALA A 107 11.44 -1.78 8.67
N SER A 108 10.60 -2.65 8.11
CA SER A 108 10.89 -3.43 6.90
C SER A 108 10.17 -2.91 5.65
N MET A 109 9.45 -1.78 5.76
CA MET A 109 8.77 -1.20 4.61
C MET A 109 9.78 -0.72 3.56
N ASP A 110 9.51 -1.04 2.29
CA ASP A 110 10.18 -0.40 1.16
C ASP A 110 10.10 1.13 1.28
N GLU A 111 11.19 1.81 0.97
CA GLU A 111 11.33 3.25 1.16
C GLU A 111 10.21 4.03 0.44
N ARG A 112 9.87 3.65 -0.79
CA ARG A 112 8.81 4.31 -1.56
C ARG A 112 7.44 4.08 -0.90
N ALA A 113 7.16 2.85 -0.46
CA ALA A 113 5.92 2.53 0.24
C ALA A 113 5.79 3.31 1.57
N LEU A 114 6.89 3.43 2.32
CA LEU A 114 6.95 4.18 3.57
C LEU A 114 6.70 5.67 3.34
N ARG A 115 7.40 6.29 2.39
CA ARG A 115 7.20 7.70 2.02
C ARG A 115 5.75 7.96 1.60
N TYR A 116 5.14 7.04 0.87
CA TYR A 116 3.73 7.08 0.53
C TYR A 116 2.83 7.06 1.77
N ALA A 117 3.07 6.15 2.71
CA ALA A 117 2.31 6.06 3.95
C ALA A 117 2.44 7.35 4.79
N ILE A 118 3.65 7.90 4.90
CA ILE A 118 3.92 9.15 5.62
C ILE A 118 3.15 10.33 5.01
N LEU A 119 3.17 10.48 3.68
CA LEU A 119 2.58 11.63 3.00
C LEU A 119 1.05 11.52 2.88
N ARG A 120 0.53 10.34 2.51
CA ARG A 120 -0.90 10.15 2.22
C ARG A 120 -1.72 9.72 3.44
N GLN A 121 -1.09 9.05 4.40
CA GLN A 121 -1.76 8.42 5.53
C GLN A 121 -1.20 8.91 6.88
N ALA A 122 -0.61 10.12 6.90
CA ALA A 122 0.02 10.74 8.07
C ALA A 122 -0.81 10.64 9.35
N ARG A 123 -2.11 10.96 9.28
CA ARG A 123 -3.01 10.95 10.44
C ARG A 123 -3.16 9.55 11.03
N LEU A 124 -3.30 8.55 10.17
CA LEU A 124 -3.46 7.16 10.59
C LEU A 124 -2.15 6.61 11.14
N LEU A 125 -1.01 6.89 10.48
CA LEU A 125 0.31 6.50 10.96
C LEU A 125 0.65 7.15 12.31
N LYS A 126 0.34 8.44 12.49
CA LYS A 126 0.52 9.14 13.77
C LYS A 126 -0.32 8.52 14.89
N ARG A 127 -1.58 8.15 14.59
CA ARG A 127 -2.45 7.45 15.56
C ARG A 127 -1.89 6.07 15.91
N LEU A 128 -1.42 5.33 14.91
CA LEU A 128 -0.82 4.01 15.07
C LEU A 128 0.41 4.06 16.00
N VAL A 129 1.37 4.94 15.69
CA VAL A 129 2.60 5.14 16.46
C VAL A 129 2.27 5.50 17.90
N LYS A 130 1.36 6.46 18.12
CA LYS A 130 0.93 6.85 19.47
C LYS A 130 0.26 5.70 20.23
N ARG A 131 -0.69 5.01 19.60
CA ARG A 131 -1.48 3.93 20.23
C ARG A 131 -0.61 2.74 20.65
N LEU A 132 0.37 2.38 19.84
CA LEU A 132 1.27 1.27 20.13
C LEU A 132 2.56 1.71 20.84
N HIS A 133 2.70 3.01 21.13
CA HIS A 133 3.89 3.65 21.68
C HIS A 133 5.17 3.24 20.95
N ILE A 134 5.13 3.21 19.61
CA ILE A 134 6.26 2.79 18.78
C ILE A 134 7.42 3.78 18.95
N PRO A 135 8.65 3.31 19.27
CA PRO A 135 9.80 4.19 19.35
C PRO A 135 10.18 4.64 17.94
N THR A 136 10.12 5.95 17.69
CA THR A 136 10.50 6.52 16.40
C THR A 136 11.80 7.31 16.48
N THR A 137 11.95 8.20 17.47
CA THR A 137 13.12 9.09 17.55
C THR A 137 14.40 8.37 17.96
N ASN A 138 14.31 7.49 18.97
CA ASN A 138 15.47 6.77 19.53
C ASN A 138 15.55 5.33 18.99
N SER A 139 15.04 5.10 17.77
CA SER A 139 15.08 3.78 17.14
C SER A 139 16.36 3.63 16.35
N ASP A 140 16.92 2.42 16.28
CA ASP A 140 18.04 2.10 15.38
C ASP A 140 17.59 1.89 13.92
N SER A 141 16.28 1.81 13.65
CA SER A 141 15.73 1.73 12.29
C SER A 141 15.59 3.11 11.67
N ALA A 142 16.23 3.30 10.51
CA ALA A 142 16.14 4.54 9.73
C ALA A 142 14.69 4.84 9.30
N GLU A 143 13.91 3.82 9.01
CA GLU A 143 12.49 3.92 8.66
C GLU A 143 11.66 4.50 9.81
N LEU A 144 11.87 3.99 11.03
CA LEU A 144 11.19 4.48 12.23
C LEU A 144 11.65 5.89 12.59
N GLN A 145 12.94 6.20 12.44
CA GLN A 145 13.47 7.56 12.59
C GLN A 145 12.82 8.53 11.61
N LEU A 146 12.70 8.14 10.33
CA LEU A 146 12.04 8.93 9.30
C LEU A 146 10.56 9.20 9.65
N ILE A 147 9.82 8.19 10.14
CA ILE A 147 8.45 8.39 10.64
C ILE A 147 8.43 9.42 11.77
N GLY A 148 9.38 9.33 12.70
CA GLY A 148 9.56 10.27 13.81
C GLY A 148 9.74 11.71 13.32
N GLN A 149 10.72 11.88 12.44
CA GLN A 149 11.08 13.17 11.85
C GLN A 149 9.91 13.80 11.09
N GLU A 150 9.16 13.01 10.32
CA GLU A 150 8.07 13.53 9.48
C GLU A 150 6.77 13.85 10.23
N LEU A 151 6.47 13.12 11.31
CA LEU A 151 5.18 13.22 11.99
C LEU A 151 5.20 14.02 13.30
N PHE A 152 6.37 14.16 13.91
CA PHE A 152 6.52 14.72 15.24
C PHE A 152 7.56 15.84 15.36
N HIS A 153 8.49 15.97 14.39
CA HIS A 153 9.48 17.05 14.40
C HIS A 153 8.94 18.32 13.72
N PRO A 154 9.31 19.54 14.18
CA PRO A 154 8.87 20.80 13.55
C PRO A 154 9.38 20.98 12.12
N ASN A 155 10.54 20.39 11.80
CA ASN A 155 11.20 20.48 10.50
C ASN A 155 11.20 19.11 9.79
N PRO A 156 10.10 18.73 9.12
CA PRO A 156 10.01 17.49 8.36
C PRO A 156 10.84 17.58 7.07
N VAL A 157 11.63 16.55 6.77
CA VAL A 157 12.55 16.48 5.62
C VAL A 157 11.77 16.35 4.31
N ILE A 158 10.92 15.34 4.18
CA ILE A 158 10.15 15.06 2.97
C ILE A 158 9.15 16.19 2.72
N ARG A 159 8.44 16.64 3.76
CA ARG A 159 7.48 17.74 3.59
C ARG A 159 8.14 19.08 3.23
N SER A 160 9.39 19.33 3.65
CA SER A 160 10.12 20.53 3.24
C SER A 160 10.36 20.59 1.72
N VAL A 161 10.40 19.45 1.03
CA VAL A 161 10.50 19.37 -0.43
C VAL A 161 9.33 20.09 -1.11
N PHE A 162 8.12 19.99 -0.55
CA PHE A 162 6.94 20.61 -1.15
C PHE A 162 7.01 22.13 -1.11
N LYS A 163 7.59 22.70 -0.04
CA LYS A 163 7.87 24.13 0.04
C LYS A 163 8.84 24.55 -1.06
N ARG A 164 9.95 23.82 -1.21
CA ARG A 164 10.94 24.06 -2.27
C ARG A 164 10.34 23.95 -3.68
N LEU A 165 9.48 22.95 -3.92
CA LEU A 165 8.78 22.78 -5.20
C LEU A 165 7.84 23.94 -5.51
N ALA A 166 7.14 24.46 -4.49
CA ALA A 166 6.23 25.58 -4.64
C ALA A 166 6.96 26.92 -4.87
N GLU A 167 8.16 27.08 -4.30
CA GLU A 167 9.00 28.27 -4.43
C GLU A 167 9.88 28.28 -5.70
N ALA A 168 10.03 27.12 -6.34
CA ALA A 168 10.82 26.98 -7.57
C ALA A 168 10.21 27.81 -8.72
N LYS A 169 11.07 28.56 -9.41
CA LYS A 169 10.67 29.50 -10.47
C LYS A 169 10.86 28.92 -11.86
N THR A 170 11.78 27.98 -12.02
CA THR A 170 12.15 27.40 -13.33
C THR A 170 11.85 25.91 -13.39
N ALA A 171 11.69 25.38 -14.61
CA ALA A 171 11.48 23.96 -14.82
C ALA A 171 12.71 23.15 -14.40
N GLU A 172 13.91 23.69 -14.61
CA GLU A 172 15.19 23.11 -14.22
C GLU A 172 15.30 22.93 -12.70
N GLU A 173 14.88 23.95 -11.93
CA GLU A 173 14.85 23.89 -10.46
C GLU A 173 13.90 22.80 -9.97
N VAL A 174 12.69 22.73 -10.54
CA VAL A 174 11.71 21.69 -10.20
C VAL A 174 12.28 20.30 -10.48
N VAL A 175 12.87 20.09 -11.66
CA VAL A 175 13.47 18.80 -12.05
C VAL A 175 14.62 18.43 -11.12
N ALA A 176 15.48 19.38 -10.75
CA ALA A 176 16.58 19.14 -9.81
C ALA A 176 16.07 18.72 -8.42
N ILE A 177 15.02 19.38 -7.92
CA ILE A 177 14.39 19.01 -6.65
C ILE A 177 13.78 17.60 -6.73
N LEU A 178 13.06 17.29 -7.81
CA LEU A 178 12.40 16.00 -7.99
C LEU A 178 13.39 14.82 -7.95
N LYS A 179 14.49 14.91 -8.70
CA LYS A 179 15.51 13.85 -8.81
C LYS A 179 16.11 13.41 -7.46
N GLY A 180 16.28 14.35 -6.53
CA GLY A 180 16.89 14.08 -5.21
C GLY A 180 15.88 13.88 -4.07
N SER A 181 14.57 14.05 -4.32
CA SER A 181 13.59 14.14 -3.23
C SER A 181 13.07 12.80 -2.71
N GLY A 182 13.06 11.77 -3.55
CA GLY A 182 12.34 10.51 -3.28
C GLY A 182 10.82 10.70 -3.10
N VAL A 183 10.27 11.88 -3.40
CA VAL A 183 8.84 12.15 -3.23
C VAL A 183 8.06 11.43 -4.33
N PRO A 184 6.94 10.77 -4.00
CA PRO A 184 6.18 10.11 -5.02
C PRO A 184 5.54 11.09 -6.02
N PRO A 185 5.58 10.81 -7.33
CA PRO A 185 5.26 11.78 -8.38
C PRO A 185 3.79 12.27 -8.32
N ARG A 186 2.86 11.39 -7.96
CA ARG A 186 1.43 11.75 -7.78
C ARG A 186 1.19 12.74 -6.64
N VAL A 187 2.08 12.74 -5.64
CA VAL A 187 2.01 13.70 -4.53
C VAL A 187 2.76 14.98 -4.92
N ALA A 188 3.93 14.85 -5.54
CA ALA A 188 4.73 16.00 -5.97
C ALA A 188 3.96 16.95 -6.89
N ILE A 189 3.17 16.41 -7.84
CA ILE A 189 2.44 17.21 -8.85
C ILE A 189 1.50 18.26 -8.27
N SER A 190 1.06 18.12 -7.01
CA SER A 190 0.17 19.11 -6.39
C SER A 190 0.88 20.35 -5.86
N ALA A 191 2.21 20.29 -5.68
CA ALA A 191 3.00 21.42 -5.18
C ALA A 191 3.81 22.12 -6.27
N ILE A 192 3.74 21.64 -7.51
CA ILE A 192 4.44 22.25 -8.64
C ILE A 192 3.52 23.32 -9.26
N PRO A 193 3.96 24.59 -9.37
CA PRO A 193 3.12 25.69 -9.87
C PRO A 193 2.69 25.53 -11.33
N GLY A 194 3.55 24.93 -12.18
CA GLY A 194 3.33 24.76 -13.61
C GLY A 194 3.69 23.37 -14.12
N ARG A 195 3.02 22.91 -15.18
CA ARG A 195 3.24 21.58 -15.78
C ARG A 195 3.90 21.70 -17.14
N THR A 196 5.17 22.05 -17.15
CA THR A 196 5.94 22.10 -18.41
C THR A 196 6.25 20.68 -18.93
N PRO A 197 6.53 20.52 -20.23
CA PRO A 197 6.92 19.23 -20.79
C PRO A 197 8.13 18.58 -20.09
N GLU A 198 9.13 19.38 -19.68
CA GLU A 198 10.33 18.89 -19.00
C GLU A 198 9.97 18.28 -17.64
N ILE A 199 9.17 18.99 -16.84
CA ILE A 199 8.71 18.53 -15.52
C ILE A 199 7.89 17.25 -15.66
N MET A 200 6.97 17.21 -16.61
CA MET A 200 6.11 16.04 -16.82
C MET A 200 6.91 14.81 -17.28
N THR A 201 7.90 15.01 -18.13
CA THR A 201 8.84 13.96 -18.54
C THR A 201 9.56 13.37 -17.31
N GLU A 202 10.04 14.21 -16.40
CA GLU A 202 10.71 13.74 -15.18
C GLU A 202 9.74 13.01 -14.24
N LEU A 203 8.52 13.53 -14.04
CA LEU A 203 7.50 12.85 -13.25
C LEU A 203 7.16 11.46 -13.81
N ILE A 204 7.05 11.33 -15.14
CA ILE A 204 6.82 10.03 -15.82
C ILE A 204 8.00 9.07 -15.58
N LYS A 205 9.25 9.57 -15.60
CA LYS A 205 10.43 8.77 -15.24
C LYS A 205 10.43 8.31 -13.78
N MET A 206 9.81 9.04 -12.86
CA MET A 206 9.70 8.64 -11.46
C MET A 206 8.56 7.65 -11.18
N MET A 207 7.49 7.65 -12.00
CA MET A 207 6.32 6.79 -11.83
C MET A 207 6.69 5.30 -11.88
N SER A 208 6.15 4.52 -10.95
CA SER A 208 6.10 3.07 -11.07
C SER A 208 5.19 2.68 -12.25
N PRO A 209 5.35 1.47 -12.81
CA PRO A 209 4.51 1.07 -13.93
C PRO A 209 3.01 1.06 -13.63
N ASN A 210 2.63 0.72 -12.39
CA ASN A 210 1.24 0.72 -11.97
C ASN A 210 0.66 2.14 -11.81
N GLU A 211 1.47 3.10 -11.34
CA GLU A 211 1.08 4.52 -11.33
C GLU A 211 0.91 5.04 -12.75
N LEU A 212 1.83 4.70 -13.65
CA LEU A 212 1.80 5.12 -15.05
C LEU A 212 0.55 4.57 -15.75
N LEU A 213 0.26 3.29 -15.59
CA LEU A 213 -0.94 2.63 -16.13
C LEU A 213 -2.24 3.34 -15.73
N GLN A 214 -2.34 3.74 -14.46
CA GLN A 214 -3.51 4.44 -13.93
C GLN A 214 -3.62 5.89 -14.42
N ASP A 215 -2.52 6.51 -14.87
CA ASP A 215 -2.50 7.90 -15.33
C ASP A 215 -2.55 8.06 -16.86
N LEU A 216 -2.51 6.98 -17.64
CA LEU A 216 -2.45 7.03 -19.11
C LEU A 216 -3.52 7.94 -19.73
N ASN A 217 -4.79 7.80 -19.34
CA ASN A 217 -5.87 8.66 -19.87
C ASN A 217 -5.64 10.15 -19.53
N SER A 218 -5.23 10.46 -18.30
CA SER A 218 -4.97 11.84 -17.89
C SER A 218 -3.74 12.43 -18.58
N LEU A 219 -2.71 11.63 -18.84
CA LEU A 219 -1.53 12.05 -19.57
C LEU A 219 -1.85 12.27 -21.06
N GLY A 220 -2.73 11.43 -21.63
CA GLY A 220 -3.18 11.52 -23.02
C GLY A 220 -3.95 12.80 -23.28
N ARG A 221 -4.96 13.09 -22.47
CA ARG A 221 -5.77 14.32 -22.56
C ARG A 221 -4.95 15.61 -22.45
N ARG A 222 -3.80 15.55 -21.77
CA ARG A 222 -2.88 16.69 -21.59
C ARG A 222 -1.73 16.70 -22.59
N GLY A 223 -1.71 15.78 -23.55
CA GLY A 223 -0.71 15.74 -24.62
C GLY A 223 0.68 15.22 -24.22
N TYR A 224 0.83 14.63 -23.03
CA TYR A 224 2.14 14.19 -22.53
C TYR A 224 2.54 12.76 -22.94
N LEU A 225 1.63 11.97 -23.53
CA LEU A 225 1.95 10.61 -23.97
C LEU A 225 2.88 10.57 -25.19
N LYS A 226 2.54 11.28 -26.27
CA LYS A 226 3.31 11.26 -27.52
C LYS A 226 4.79 11.66 -27.32
N PRO A 227 5.10 12.75 -26.60
CA PRO A 227 6.50 13.14 -26.35
C PRO A 227 7.29 12.12 -25.51
N ASN A 228 6.60 11.24 -24.76
CA ASN A 228 7.21 10.32 -23.79
C ASN A 228 7.03 8.85 -24.17
N ILE A 229 6.68 8.54 -25.41
CA ILE A 229 6.21 7.21 -25.81
C ILE A 229 7.26 6.11 -25.57
N SER A 230 8.54 6.40 -25.78
CA SER A 230 9.65 5.48 -25.55
C SER A 230 9.77 5.11 -24.06
N ILE A 231 9.85 6.12 -23.20
CA ILE A 231 9.95 5.96 -21.73
C ILE A 231 8.74 5.17 -21.21
N ILE A 232 7.55 5.49 -21.70
CA ILE A 232 6.31 4.85 -21.26
C ILE A 232 6.29 3.38 -21.69
N ARG A 233 6.60 3.09 -22.95
CA ARG A 233 6.63 1.73 -23.48
C ARG A 233 7.61 0.85 -22.72
N ASP A 234 8.83 1.32 -22.49
CA ASP A 234 9.86 0.55 -21.77
C ASP A 234 9.41 0.18 -20.36
N LYS A 235 8.71 1.09 -19.67
CA LYS A 235 8.16 0.83 -18.34
C LYS A 235 7.01 -0.16 -18.35
N LEU A 236 6.12 -0.05 -19.33
CA LEU A 236 4.96 -0.93 -19.44
C LEU A 236 5.36 -2.36 -19.79
N VAL A 237 6.32 -2.54 -20.70
CA VAL A 237 6.88 -3.87 -21.02
C VAL A 237 7.50 -4.52 -19.79
N LYS A 238 8.28 -3.77 -18.99
CA LYS A 238 8.83 -4.27 -17.71
C LYS A 238 7.75 -4.65 -16.70
N ALA A 239 6.62 -3.94 -16.70
CA ALA A 239 5.50 -4.22 -15.81
C ALA A 239 4.84 -5.57 -16.10
N ILE A 240 4.57 -5.83 -17.38
CA ILE A 240 3.82 -6.99 -17.83
C ILE A 240 4.60 -8.28 -17.57
N GLY A 241 5.93 -8.22 -17.61
CA GLY A 241 6.79 -9.34 -17.21
C GLY A 241 6.89 -9.57 -15.70
N ASP A 242 6.39 -8.67 -14.84
CA ASP A 242 6.49 -8.81 -13.39
C ASP A 242 5.33 -9.66 -12.83
N LYS A 243 5.68 -10.85 -12.30
CA LYS A 243 4.76 -11.82 -11.69
C LYS A 243 3.91 -11.24 -10.54
N ARG A 244 4.33 -10.12 -9.95
CA ARG A 244 3.61 -9.46 -8.85
C ARG A 244 2.41 -8.64 -9.32
N ILE A 245 2.30 -8.36 -10.62
CA ILE A 245 1.17 -7.59 -11.13
C ILE A 245 -0.04 -8.50 -11.34
N ASN A 246 -1.13 -8.17 -10.64
CA ASN A 246 -2.40 -8.87 -10.77
C ASN A 246 -2.98 -8.67 -12.20
N LEU A 247 -3.03 -9.75 -12.97
CA LEU A 247 -3.55 -9.78 -14.34
C LEU A 247 -5.00 -9.29 -14.46
N GLY A 248 -5.85 -9.60 -13.48
CA GLY A 248 -7.24 -9.13 -13.44
C GLY A 248 -7.32 -7.61 -13.31
N ARG A 249 -6.46 -7.00 -12.49
CA ARG A 249 -6.35 -5.54 -12.37
C ARG A 249 -5.85 -4.89 -13.65
N LEU A 250 -4.86 -5.49 -14.32
CA LEU A 250 -4.38 -5.02 -15.62
C LEU A 250 -5.49 -5.02 -16.68
N ARG A 251 -6.24 -6.12 -16.78
CA ARG A 251 -7.38 -6.24 -17.69
C ARG A 251 -8.45 -5.19 -17.42
N ASN A 252 -8.73 -4.89 -16.14
CA ASN A 252 -9.70 -3.84 -15.80
C ASN A 252 -9.21 -2.45 -16.21
N ILE A 253 -7.93 -2.14 -16.00
CA ILE A 253 -7.34 -0.87 -16.46
C ILE A 253 -7.41 -0.77 -17.98
N GLN A 254 -7.01 -1.83 -18.70
CA GLN A 254 -7.08 -1.91 -20.17
C GLN A 254 -8.48 -1.60 -20.71
N LYS A 255 -9.53 -2.18 -20.12
CA LYS A 255 -10.92 -1.96 -20.54
C LYS A 255 -11.36 -0.50 -20.42
N ASN A 256 -10.74 0.26 -19.51
CA ASN A 256 -11.07 1.66 -19.25
C ASN A 256 -10.09 2.64 -19.93
N LEU A 257 -9.16 2.16 -20.76
CA LEU A 257 -8.29 3.04 -21.54
C LEU A 257 -9.08 3.66 -22.68
N ASP A 258 -8.92 4.97 -22.81
CA ASP A 258 -9.58 5.78 -23.81
C ASP A 258 -8.73 5.77 -25.10
N VAL A 259 -9.26 5.08 -26.12
CA VAL A 259 -8.54 4.83 -27.39
C VAL A 259 -8.32 6.08 -28.22
N GLU A 260 -9.06 7.16 -27.95
CA GLU A 260 -8.91 8.43 -28.67
C GLU A 260 -7.69 9.22 -28.15
N VAL A 261 -7.37 9.06 -26.87
CA VAL A 261 -6.30 9.83 -26.19
C VAL A 261 -5.04 9.01 -25.91
N VAL A 262 -5.13 7.68 -25.91
CA VAL A 262 -4.00 6.77 -25.70
C VAL A 262 -3.50 6.23 -27.04
N PRO A 263 -2.25 6.53 -27.44
CA PRO A 263 -1.68 6.06 -28.70
C PRO A 263 -1.72 4.53 -28.87
N PRO A 264 -2.00 4.00 -30.08
CA PRO A 264 -2.06 2.57 -30.35
C PRO A 264 -0.82 1.78 -29.93
N GLU A 265 0.37 2.38 -30.01
CA GLU A 265 1.64 1.77 -29.64
C GLU A 265 1.69 1.42 -28.14
N ILE A 266 1.05 2.25 -27.30
CA ILE A 266 0.90 2.01 -25.87
C ILE A 266 -0.15 0.90 -25.65
N LEU A 267 -1.28 0.96 -26.36
CA LEU A 267 -2.34 -0.05 -26.24
C LEU A 267 -1.85 -1.46 -26.59
N ILE A 268 -1.05 -1.60 -27.66
CA ILE A 268 -0.45 -2.87 -28.06
C ILE A 268 0.50 -3.38 -26.97
N SER A 269 1.30 -2.47 -26.40
CA SER A 269 2.27 -2.82 -25.36
C SER A 269 1.57 -3.34 -24.11
N VAL A 270 0.38 -2.81 -23.77
CA VAL A 270 -0.39 -3.26 -22.60
C VAL A 270 -1.14 -4.58 -22.86
N ARG A 271 -1.47 -4.91 -24.12
CA ARG A 271 -2.27 -6.10 -24.49
C ARG A 271 -1.49 -7.44 -24.53
N LYS A 272 -0.17 -7.39 -24.69
CA LYS A 272 0.70 -8.58 -24.63
C LYS A 272 0.87 -9.05 -23.19
#